data_AF-A0A1U7W7Q3-F1
#
_entry.id   AF-A0A1U7W7Q3-F1
#
_cell.length_a   1.000
_cell.length_b   1.000
_cell.length_c   1.000
_cell.angle_alpha   90.00
_cell.angle_beta   90.00
_cell.angle_gamma   90.00
#
_symmetry.space_group_name_H-M   'P 1'
#
loop_
_entity.id
_entity.type
_entity.pdbx_description
1 polymer ?
#
loop_
_entity_poly.entity_id
_entity_poly.type
_entity_poly.pdbx_seq_one_letter_code
_entity_poly.pdbx_strand_id
1 'polypeptide(L)'
;MANSIVNCLKEWGLQKIFTITVDNASSNDVTVKELYKKLTKWGTNSMYGTLLSSDWEDVKKLAKFLEIFYKLALKVSGSLYVTSNHYFLEICEVVVYLKQLILNENVLLGSIAKKMKEKFDKYWGDPEKINKMIFISYVLDLRYKFDSVSFALAKMFEEKVPIIAKIVHTYMTSLFDEIKRHKAGIRGSDSKSELEKYLTKEVENEIADSNILLWWKVNSPRFPILVEMTQDVLSIPISSVAPECAFSTGGHILDSFRSSLTPKIGGSSSVPSRLASE
;
A
#
# COMPACT_ATOMS: atom_id res chain seq x y z
N MET A 1 -21.07 -3.11 12.04
CA MET A 1 -19.67 -3.55 12.20
C MET A 1 -19.53 -5.08 12.27
N ALA A 2 -20.11 -5.79 13.25
CA ALA A 2 -19.94 -7.25 13.39
C ALA A 2 -20.33 -8.06 12.14
N ASN A 3 -21.42 -7.70 11.46
CA ASN A 3 -21.79 -8.32 10.16
C ASN A 3 -20.72 -8.13 9.09
N SER A 4 -20.16 -6.93 8.99
CA SER A 4 -19.11 -6.60 8.02
C SER A 4 -17.85 -7.43 8.28
N ILE A 5 -17.48 -7.63 9.55
CA ILE A 5 -16.34 -8.48 9.94
C ILE A 5 -16.61 -9.93 9.54
N VAL A 6 -17.77 -10.48 9.88
CA VAL A 6 -18.12 -11.88 9.52
C VAL A 6 -18.17 -12.08 8.00
N ASN A 7 -18.74 -11.12 7.27
CA ASN A 7 -18.76 -11.16 5.81
C ASN A 7 -17.35 -11.10 5.24
N CYS A 8 -16.47 -10.26 5.79
CA CYS A 8 -15.06 -10.22 5.43
C CYS A 8 -14.40 -11.59 5.67
N LEU A 9 -14.54 -12.20 6.84
CA LEU A 9 -13.92 -13.50 7.13
C LEU A 9 -14.39 -14.60 6.15
N LYS A 10 -15.69 -14.62 5.81
CA LYS A 10 -16.26 -15.52 4.79
C LYS A 10 -15.73 -15.21 3.40
N GLU A 11 -15.72 -13.93 3.04
CA GLU A 11 -15.17 -13.45 1.77
C GLU A 11 -13.72 -13.86 1.65
N TRP A 12 -12.90 -13.84 2.69
CA TRP A 12 -11.50 -14.26 2.61
C TRP A 12 -11.30 -15.79 2.74
N GLY A 13 -12.37 -16.56 2.92
CA GLY A 13 -12.30 -18.02 3.05
C GLY A 13 -11.74 -18.50 4.40
N LEU A 14 -11.68 -17.62 5.41
CA LEU A 14 -11.17 -17.93 6.73
C LEU A 14 -12.22 -18.68 7.54
N GLN A 15 -12.08 -20.00 7.61
CA GLN A 15 -13.03 -20.92 8.25
C GLN A 15 -12.73 -21.16 9.74
N LYS A 16 -11.46 -21.07 10.14
CA LYS A 16 -11.02 -21.28 11.52
C LYS A 16 -10.58 -19.94 12.12
N ILE A 17 -11.28 -19.47 13.15
CA ILE A 17 -11.02 -18.18 13.79
C ILE A 17 -10.65 -18.43 15.25
N PHE A 18 -9.41 -18.07 15.60
CA PHE A 18 -8.87 -18.24 16.95
C PHE A 18 -8.95 -16.95 17.77
N THR A 19 -8.50 -15.83 17.21
CA THR A 19 -8.51 -14.53 17.89
C THR A 19 -8.77 -13.44 16.86
N ILE A 20 -9.56 -12.45 17.28
CA ILE A 20 -9.75 -11.21 16.55
C ILE A 20 -9.35 -10.09 17.51
N THR A 21 -8.33 -9.33 17.13
CA THR A 21 -7.94 -8.11 17.84
C THR A 21 -8.71 -6.94 17.24
N VAL A 22 -9.33 -6.12 18.10
CA VAL A 22 -10.02 -4.90 17.70
C VAL A 22 -9.35 -3.74 18.43
N ASP A 23 -9.03 -2.68 17.70
CA ASP A 23 -8.53 -1.44 18.29
C ASP A 23 -9.64 -0.76 19.12
N ASN A 24 -9.24 0.02 20.13
CA ASN A 24 -10.16 0.78 20.98
C ASN A 24 -11.33 -0.06 21.54
N ALA A 25 -11.01 -1.13 22.28
CA ALA A 25 -11.96 -2.13 22.76
C ALA A 25 -13.15 -1.54 23.56
N SER A 26 -12.96 -0.41 24.26
CA SER A 26 -14.02 0.28 25.00
C SER A 26 -15.13 0.84 24.13
N SER A 27 -14.83 1.24 22.88
CA SER A 27 -15.83 1.72 21.93
C SER A 27 -16.51 0.58 21.14
N ASN A 28 -16.00 -0.65 21.27
CA ASN A 28 -16.39 -1.78 20.44
C ASN A 28 -17.07 -2.93 21.22
N ASP A 29 -17.47 -2.70 22.47
CA ASP A 29 -18.03 -3.74 23.36
C ASP A 29 -19.31 -4.41 22.80
N VAL A 30 -20.21 -3.63 22.18
CA VAL A 30 -21.42 -4.11 21.49
C VAL A 30 -21.03 -4.97 20.28
N THR A 31 -20.04 -4.51 19.51
CA THR A 31 -19.52 -5.24 18.34
C THR A 31 -18.93 -6.58 18.76
N VAL A 32 -18.14 -6.63 19.84
CA VAL A 32 -17.53 -7.87 20.36
C VAL A 32 -18.59 -8.88 20.78
N LYS A 33 -19.60 -8.47 21.55
CA LYS A 33 -20.70 -9.35 21.98
C LYS A 33 -21.46 -9.93 20.79
N GLU A 34 -21.76 -9.10 19.79
CA GLU A 34 -22.48 -9.52 18.60
C GLU A 34 -21.64 -10.41 17.67
N LEU A 35 -20.33 -10.14 17.57
CA LEU A 35 -19.38 -10.96 16.85
C LEU A 35 -19.28 -12.36 17.48
N TYR A 36 -19.17 -12.45 18.81
CA TYR A 36 -19.13 -13.71 19.53
C TYR A 36 -20.35 -14.59 19.23
N LYS A 37 -21.57 -14.01 19.28
CA LYS A 37 -22.80 -14.74 18.95
C LYS A 37 -22.77 -15.28 17.52
N LYS A 38 -22.34 -14.47 16.55
CA LYS A 38 -22.28 -14.86 15.14
C LYS A 38 -21.23 -15.94 14.86
N LEU A 39 -20.03 -15.82 15.44
CA LEU A 39 -18.97 -16.82 15.29
C LEU A 39 -19.34 -18.16 15.92
N THR A 40 -20.02 -18.11 17.08
CA THR A 40 -20.55 -19.30 17.75
C THR A 40 -21.63 -19.97 16.90
N LYS A 41 -22.59 -19.19 16.35
CA LYS A 41 -23.61 -19.71 15.43
C LYS A 41 -23.01 -20.28 14.13
N TRP A 42 -21.93 -19.69 13.64
CA TRP A 42 -21.22 -20.17 12.46
C TRP A 42 -20.36 -21.42 12.75
N GLY A 43 -20.12 -21.77 14.02
CA GLY A 43 -19.36 -22.98 14.39
C GLY A 43 -17.85 -22.89 14.14
N THR A 44 -17.34 -21.67 13.91
CA THR A 44 -15.93 -21.35 13.63
C THR A 44 -15.16 -20.92 14.88
N ASN A 45 -15.89 -20.58 15.96
CA ASN A 45 -15.31 -20.16 17.23
C ASN A 45 -14.54 -21.33 17.87
N SER A 46 -13.25 -21.41 17.57
CA SER A 46 -12.36 -22.46 18.03
C SER A 46 -11.87 -22.21 19.45
N MET A 47 -12.72 -21.68 20.33
CA MET A 47 -12.41 -21.65 21.77
C MET A 47 -12.24 -23.08 22.34
N TYR A 48 -12.74 -24.09 21.61
CA TYR A 48 -12.67 -25.52 21.93
C TYR A 48 -12.11 -26.43 20.81
N GLY A 49 -11.66 -25.87 19.68
CA GLY A 49 -11.08 -26.68 18.60
C GLY A 49 -9.59 -26.90 18.81
N THR A 50 -9.16 -28.17 18.79
CA THR A 50 -7.75 -28.54 18.90
C THR A 50 -6.98 -27.99 17.69
N LEU A 51 -6.01 -27.09 17.94
CA LEU A 51 -5.05 -26.69 16.92
C LEU A 51 -4.27 -27.92 16.47
N LEU A 52 -4.36 -28.23 15.19
CA LEU A 52 -3.55 -29.30 14.60
C LEU A 52 -2.19 -28.75 14.23
N SER A 53 -1.17 -29.61 14.19
CA SER A 53 0.16 -29.25 13.68
C SER A 53 0.09 -28.69 12.25
N SER A 54 -0.86 -29.16 11.44
CA SER A 54 -1.13 -28.66 10.09
C SER A 54 -1.61 -27.20 10.07
N ASP A 55 -2.34 -26.74 11.09
CA ASP A 55 -2.84 -25.36 11.15
C ASP A 55 -1.68 -24.36 11.31
N TRP A 56 -0.64 -24.73 12.06
CA TRP A 56 0.56 -23.92 12.21
C TRP A 56 1.35 -23.79 10.90
N GLU A 57 1.34 -24.83 10.06
CA GLU A 57 1.96 -24.76 8.74
C GLU A 57 1.19 -23.82 7.81
N ASP A 58 -0.14 -23.79 7.87
CA ASP A 58 -0.95 -22.83 7.12
C ASP A 58 -0.75 -21.39 7.63
N VAL A 59 -0.62 -21.18 8.94
CA VAL A 59 -0.29 -19.87 9.53
C VAL A 59 1.08 -19.39 9.06
N LYS A 60 2.11 -20.25 9.08
CA LYS A 60 3.46 -19.89 8.58
C LYS A 60 3.43 -19.51 7.10
N LYS A 61 2.68 -20.25 6.28
CA LYS A 61 2.52 -19.96 4.85
C LYS A 61 1.78 -18.63 4.64
N LEU A 62 0.72 -18.36 5.42
CA LEU A 62 -0.01 -17.09 5.37
C LEU A 62 0.85 -15.91 5.85
N ALA A 63 1.65 -16.07 6.89
CA ALA A 63 2.56 -15.04 7.37
C ALA A 63 3.60 -14.67 6.31
N LYS A 64 4.23 -15.66 5.66
CA LYS A 64 5.15 -15.43 4.53
C LYS A 64 4.45 -14.76 3.34
N PHE A 65 3.20 -15.14 3.07
CA PHE A 65 2.37 -14.51 2.06
C PHE A 65 2.15 -13.02 2.36
N LEU A 66 1.80 -12.67 3.60
CA LEU A 66 1.56 -11.29 4.03
C LEU A 66 2.84 -10.45 4.15
N GLU A 67 3.97 -11.09 4.41
CA GLU A 67 5.27 -10.42 4.60
C GLU A 67 5.67 -9.55 3.39
N ILE A 68 5.39 -10.00 2.17
CA ILE A 68 5.67 -9.23 0.96
C ILE A 68 4.83 -7.96 0.93
N PHE A 69 3.52 -8.06 1.15
CA PHE A 69 2.65 -6.87 1.20
C PHE A 69 3.06 -5.90 2.31
N TYR A 70 3.50 -6.42 3.45
CA TYR A 70 4.03 -5.61 4.54
C TYR A 70 5.30 -4.84 4.13
N LYS A 71 6.27 -5.50 3.50
CA LYS A 71 7.49 -4.87 3.01
C LYS A 71 7.21 -3.80 1.95
N LEU A 72 6.31 -4.08 1.01
CA LEU A 72 5.88 -3.14 -0.01
C LEU A 72 5.17 -1.93 0.63
N ALA A 73 4.27 -2.17 1.59
CA ALA A 73 3.58 -1.12 2.35
C ALA A 73 4.57 -0.20 3.09
N LEU A 74 5.55 -0.78 3.79
CA LEU A 74 6.60 0.01 4.44
C LEU A 74 7.36 0.89 3.45
N LYS A 75 7.70 0.33 2.28
CA LYS A 75 8.48 1.05 1.26
C LYS A 75 7.70 2.22 0.67
N VAL A 76 6.39 2.08 0.43
CA VAL A 76 5.55 3.17 -0.08
C VAL A 76 5.13 4.18 1.00
N SER A 77 5.28 3.83 2.28
CA SER A 77 5.01 4.71 3.43
C SER A 77 6.26 5.46 3.95
N GLY A 78 7.39 5.38 3.24
CA GLY A 78 8.60 6.12 3.59
C GLY A 78 8.43 7.64 3.49
N SER A 79 9.20 8.38 4.28
CA SER A 79 9.19 9.86 4.29
C SER A 79 10.57 10.49 4.05
N LEU A 80 11.65 9.69 4.04
CA LEU A 80 13.03 10.16 3.89
C LEU A 80 13.54 10.12 2.44
N TYR A 81 12.68 9.72 1.51
CA TYR A 81 12.98 9.58 0.10
C TYR A 81 11.70 9.73 -0.72
N VAL A 82 11.86 9.92 -2.03
CA VAL A 82 10.74 10.00 -2.96
C VAL A 82 10.05 8.63 -3.03
N THR A 83 8.74 8.58 -2.78
CA THR A 83 7.97 7.33 -2.83
C THR A 83 7.26 7.12 -4.17
N SER A 84 6.87 8.21 -4.85
CA SER A 84 6.02 8.16 -6.06
C SER A 84 6.72 7.52 -7.26
N ASN A 85 8.04 7.67 -7.37
CA ASN A 85 8.87 7.04 -8.41
C ASN A 85 8.97 5.51 -8.24
N HIS A 86 8.86 4.99 -7.02
CA HIS A 86 8.94 3.55 -6.75
C HIS A 86 7.60 2.83 -6.96
N TYR A 87 6.50 3.54 -6.72
CA TYR A 87 5.17 2.94 -6.58
C TYR A 87 4.74 2.04 -7.74
N PHE A 88 5.08 2.42 -8.97
CA PHE A 88 4.75 1.60 -10.14
C PHE A 88 5.37 0.19 -10.06
N LEU A 89 6.65 0.09 -9.68
CA LEU A 89 7.31 -1.20 -9.52
C LEU A 89 6.70 -2.02 -8.39
N GLU A 90 6.34 -1.38 -7.27
CA GLU A 90 5.70 -2.06 -6.16
C GLU A 90 4.35 -2.68 -6.59
N ILE A 91 3.55 -1.95 -7.39
CA ILE A 91 2.29 -2.45 -7.98
C ILE A 91 2.57 -3.65 -8.90
N CYS A 92 3.60 -3.57 -9.75
CA CYS A 92 3.98 -4.67 -10.62
C CYS A 92 4.38 -5.91 -9.81
N GLU A 93 5.14 -5.73 -8.74
CA GLU A 93 5.58 -6.80 -7.86
C GLU A 93 4.40 -7.49 -7.18
N VAL A 94 3.42 -6.72 -6.69
CA VAL A 94 2.16 -7.26 -6.14
C VAL A 94 1.47 -8.18 -7.14
N VAL A 95 1.23 -7.73 -8.38
CA VAL A 95 0.45 -8.53 -9.32
C VAL A 95 1.21 -9.77 -9.79
N VAL A 96 2.52 -9.69 -9.97
CA VAL A 96 3.36 -10.85 -10.31
C VAL A 96 3.30 -11.87 -9.17
N TYR A 97 3.44 -11.41 -7.93
CA TYR A 97 3.37 -12.28 -6.76
C TYR A 97 1.99 -12.94 -6.61
N LEU A 98 0.90 -12.17 -6.78
CA LEU A 98 -0.47 -12.71 -6.79
C LEU A 98 -0.68 -13.76 -7.89
N LYS A 99 -0.19 -13.51 -9.11
CA LYS A 99 -0.26 -14.49 -10.22
C LYS A 99 0.46 -15.79 -9.84
N GLN A 100 1.66 -15.72 -9.26
CA GLN A 100 2.41 -16.91 -8.82
C GLN A 100 1.67 -17.69 -7.72
N LEU A 101 1.07 -16.99 -6.77
CA LEU A 101 0.33 -17.62 -5.66
C LEU A 101 -0.96 -18.30 -6.12
N ILE A 102 -1.65 -17.73 -7.10
CA ILE A 102 -2.85 -18.35 -7.69
C ILE A 102 -2.51 -19.68 -8.37
N LEU A 103 -1.30 -19.80 -8.94
CA LEU A 103 -0.82 -21.02 -9.60
C LEU A 103 -0.25 -22.07 -8.63
N ASN A 104 -0.11 -21.74 -7.35
CA ASN A 104 0.45 -22.62 -6.33
C ASN A 104 -0.59 -23.69 -5.90
N GLU A 105 -0.13 -24.85 -5.42
CA GLU A 105 -0.98 -25.98 -5.01
C GLU A 105 -1.79 -25.70 -3.72
N ASN A 106 -1.40 -24.71 -2.91
CA ASN A 106 -2.12 -24.41 -1.68
C ASN A 106 -3.49 -23.77 -1.97
N VAL A 107 -4.56 -24.56 -1.80
CA VAL A 107 -5.95 -24.15 -2.06
C VAL A 107 -6.38 -22.90 -1.27
N LEU A 108 -6.01 -22.80 0.01
CA LEU A 108 -6.37 -21.66 0.85
C LEU A 108 -5.71 -20.38 0.32
N LEU A 109 -4.39 -20.39 0.15
CA LEU A 109 -3.63 -19.23 -0.34
C LEU A 109 -4.01 -18.86 -1.76
N GLY A 110 -4.21 -19.83 -2.66
CA GLY A 110 -4.68 -19.58 -4.02
C GLY A 110 -6.04 -18.88 -4.03
N SER A 111 -6.95 -19.28 -3.13
CA SER A 111 -8.26 -18.63 -3.01
C SER A 111 -8.17 -17.20 -2.46
N ILE A 112 -7.29 -16.94 -1.48
CA ILE A 112 -7.04 -15.60 -0.94
C ILE A 112 -6.39 -14.72 -2.01
N ALA A 113 -5.37 -15.22 -2.69
CA ALA A 113 -4.66 -14.53 -3.76
C ALA A 113 -5.60 -14.16 -4.91
N LYS A 114 -6.49 -15.07 -5.33
CA LYS A 114 -7.49 -14.78 -6.37
C LYS A 114 -8.38 -13.60 -5.99
N LYS A 115 -8.88 -13.56 -4.74
CA LYS A 115 -9.74 -12.47 -4.26
C LYS A 115 -9.00 -11.15 -4.08
N MET A 116 -7.74 -11.21 -3.64
CA MET A 116 -6.87 -10.03 -3.61
C MET A 116 -6.60 -9.52 -5.02
N LYS A 117 -6.41 -10.41 -6.00
CA LYS A 117 -6.25 -10.04 -7.41
C LYS A 117 -7.52 -9.42 -7.98
N GLU A 118 -8.70 -9.95 -7.68
CA GLU A 118 -9.97 -9.33 -8.08
C GLU A 118 -10.12 -7.89 -7.55
N LYS A 119 -9.70 -7.64 -6.30
CA LYS A 119 -9.65 -6.28 -5.75
C LYS A 119 -8.59 -5.41 -6.43
N PHE A 120 -7.41 -5.97 -6.69
CA PHE A 120 -6.33 -5.30 -7.41
C PHE A 120 -6.78 -4.85 -8.81
N ASP A 121 -7.40 -5.75 -9.58
CA ASP A 121 -7.81 -5.52 -10.96
C ASP A 121 -8.87 -4.41 -11.07
N LYS A 122 -9.67 -4.15 -10.01
CA LYS A 122 -10.61 -3.03 -9.98
C LYS A 122 -9.94 -1.67 -10.09
N TYR A 123 -8.71 -1.55 -9.59
CA TYR A 123 -7.94 -0.29 -9.59
C TYR A 123 -6.86 -0.28 -10.68
N TRP A 124 -6.21 -1.43 -10.90
CA TRP A 124 -5.00 -1.55 -11.70
C TRP A 124 -5.13 -2.52 -12.88
N GLY A 125 -6.29 -3.14 -13.08
CA GLY A 125 -6.51 -4.12 -14.16
C GLY A 125 -6.81 -3.47 -15.52
N ASP A 126 -7.21 -2.21 -15.52
CA ASP A 126 -7.52 -1.44 -16.72
C ASP A 126 -6.52 -0.27 -16.88
N PRO A 127 -5.57 -0.37 -17.82
CA PRO A 127 -4.51 0.62 -17.94
C PRO A 127 -5.02 2.01 -18.37
N GLU A 128 -6.19 2.11 -19.00
CA GLU A 128 -6.78 3.40 -19.35
C GLU A 128 -7.27 4.16 -18.12
N LYS A 129 -7.70 3.44 -17.08
CA LYS A 129 -8.19 4.00 -15.80
C LYS A 129 -7.07 4.30 -14.80
N ILE A 130 -5.89 3.74 -15.01
CA ILE A 130 -4.73 4.01 -14.15
C ILE A 130 -4.37 5.50 -14.24
N ASN A 131 -4.10 6.09 -13.07
CA ASN A 131 -3.55 7.44 -12.98
C ASN A 131 -2.19 7.49 -13.67
N LYS A 132 -2.09 8.26 -14.76
CA LYS A 132 -0.89 8.31 -15.59
C LYS A 132 0.31 8.90 -14.86
N MET A 133 0.09 9.70 -13.81
CA MET A 133 1.15 10.27 -12.97
C MET A 133 2.09 9.20 -12.39
N ILE A 134 1.59 7.99 -12.16
CA ILE A 134 2.39 6.87 -11.63
C ILE A 134 3.45 6.41 -12.64
N PHE A 135 3.15 6.47 -13.93
CA PHE A 135 4.13 6.18 -14.96
C PHE A 135 5.08 7.37 -15.16
N ILE A 136 4.57 8.60 -15.05
CA ILE A 136 5.38 9.81 -15.17
C ILE A 136 6.42 9.90 -14.05
N SER A 137 6.03 9.67 -12.80
CA SER A 137 6.96 9.67 -11.66
C SER A 137 8.06 8.63 -11.85
N TYR A 138 7.71 7.46 -12.39
CA TYR A 138 8.67 6.41 -12.71
C TYR A 138 9.62 6.79 -13.85
N VAL A 139 9.13 7.41 -14.93
CA VAL A 139 9.98 7.87 -16.05
C VAL A 139 10.88 9.04 -15.66
N LEU A 140 10.47 9.88 -14.71
CA LEU A 140 11.29 10.97 -14.15
C LEU A 140 12.36 10.48 -13.16
N ASP A 141 12.31 9.21 -12.77
CA ASP A 141 13.43 8.56 -12.11
C ASP A 141 14.57 8.34 -13.12
N LEU A 142 15.78 8.71 -12.71
CA LEU A 142 16.95 8.67 -13.57
C LEU A 142 17.40 7.24 -13.87
N ARG A 143 17.01 6.28 -13.03
CA ARG A 143 17.30 4.85 -13.19
C ARG A 143 16.42 4.17 -14.24
N TYR A 144 15.32 4.81 -14.62
CA TYR A 144 14.31 4.20 -15.48
C TYR A 144 13.98 5.08 -16.69
N LYS A 145 13.52 4.43 -17.76
CA LYS A 145 13.03 5.06 -18.99
C LYS A 145 11.81 4.29 -19.53
N PHE A 146 11.26 4.75 -20.65
CA PHE A 146 10.09 4.13 -21.28
C PHE A 146 10.26 2.64 -21.60
N ASP A 147 11.45 2.18 -21.96
CA ASP A 147 11.69 0.75 -22.24
C ASP A 147 11.44 -0.11 -20.99
N SER A 148 11.85 0.36 -19.82
CA SER A 148 11.59 -0.30 -18.54
C SER A 148 10.09 -0.30 -18.19
N VAL A 149 9.37 0.78 -18.52
CA VAL A 149 7.90 0.86 -18.36
C VAL A 149 7.22 -0.21 -19.21
N SER A 150 7.60 -0.32 -20.48
CA SER A 150 7.04 -1.32 -21.40
C SER A 150 7.24 -2.74 -20.88
N PHE A 151 8.43 -3.07 -20.37
CA PHE A 151 8.70 -4.38 -19.77
C PHE A 151 7.83 -4.67 -18.54
N ALA A 152 7.72 -3.72 -17.62
CA ALA A 152 6.90 -3.85 -16.41
C ALA A 152 5.40 -3.96 -16.75
N LEU A 153 4.91 -3.15 -17.69
CA LEU A 153 3.55 -3.23 -18.21
C LEU A 153 3.24 -4.57 -18.86
N ALA A 154 4.22 -5.20 -19.54
CA ALA A 154 4.03 -6.53 -20.14
C ALA A 154 3.70 -7.59 -19.09
N LYS A 155 4.30 -7.49 -17.90
CA LYS A 155 4.01 -8.40 -16.78
C LYS A 155 2.59 -8.22 -16.24
N MET A 156 2.07 -6.99 -16.30
CA MET A 156 0.74 -6.64 -15.82
C MET A 156 -0.37 -6.96 -16.84
N PHE A 157 -0.22 -6.47 -18.07
CA PHE A 157 -1.27 -6.34 -19.09
C PHE A 157 -1.05 -7.16 -20.36
N GLU A 158 0.02 -7.96 -20.41
CA GLU A 158 0.34 -8.89 -21.51
C GLU A 158 0.39 -8.17 -22.87
N GLU A 159 -0.70 -8.16 -23.65
CA GLU A 159 -0.73 -7.72 -25.05
C GLU A 159 -0.88 -6.21 -25.26
N LYS A 160 -1.30 -5.43 -24.24
CA LYS A 160 -1.63 -4.00 -24.41
C LYS A 160 -0.45 -3.03 -24.33
N VAL A 161 0.78 -3.53 -24.18
CA VAL A 161 1.98 -2.73 -23.85
C VAL A 161 2.23 -1.56 -24.79
N PRO A 162 2.24 -1.72 -26.13
CA PRO A 162 2.57 -0.61 -27.03
C PRO A 162 1.56 0.55 -26.96
N ILE A 163 0.28 0.21 -26.73
CA ILE A 163 -0.80 1.19 -26.59
C ILE A 163 -0.59 2.02 -25.33
N ILE A 164 -0.30 1.37 -24.20
CA ILE A 164 -0.09 2.04 -22.92
C ILE A 164 1.15 2.92 -22.98
N ALA A 165 2.26 2.42 -23.52
CA ALA A 165 3.49 3.21 -23.69
C ALA A 165 3.22 4.50 -24.48
N LYS A 166 2.46 4.40 -25.59
CA LYS A 166 2.04 5.56 -26.38
C LYS A 166 1.17 6.54 -25.60
N ILE A 167 0.22 6.05 -24.79
CA ILE A 167 -0.63 6.88 -23.93
C ILE A 167 0.22 7.64 -22.91
N VAL A 168 1.15 6.95 -22.23
CA VAL A 168 2.04 7.58 -21.24
C VAL A 168 2.94 8.62 -21.90
N HIS A 169 3.51 8.32 -23.07
CA HIS A 169 4.32 9.27 -23.82
C HIS A 169 3.52 10.52 -24.19
N THR A 170 2.34 10.34 -24.77
CA THR A 170 1.44 11.46 -25.13
C THR A 170 1.09 12.31 -23.92
N TYR A 171 0.80 11.67 -22.78
CA TYR A 171 0.48 12.37 -21.54
C TYR A 171 1.68 13.15 -20.99
N MET A 172 2.88 12.55 -20.99
CA MET A 172 4.12 13.20 -20.56
C MET A 172 4.43 14.43 -21.40
N THR A 173 4.32 14.31 -22.74
CA THR A 173 4.52 15.43 -23.66
C THR A 173 3.51 16.55 -23.41
N SER A 174 2.24 16.21 -23.21
CA SER A 174 1.18 17.20 -22.96
C SER A 174 1.41 17.97 -21.66
N LEU A 175 1.80 17.26 -20.59
CA LEU A 175 2.13 17.86 -19.29
C LEU A 175 3.36 18.78 -19.40
N PHE A 176 4.41 18.31 -20.07
CA PHE A 176 5.60 19.11 -20.33
C PHE A 176 5.26 20.40 -21.08
N ASP A 177 4.45 20.31 -22.14
CA ASP A 177 4.05 21.47 -22.93
C ASP A 177 3.17 22.45 -22.14
N GLU A 178 2.36 21.95 -21.20
CA GLU A 178 1.55 22.79 -20.31
C GLU A 178 2.41 23.59 -19.33
N ILE A 179 3.36 22.95 -18.66
CA ILE A 179 4.32 23.61 -17.77
C ILE A 179 5.16 24.61 -18.57
N LYS A 180 5.61 24.21 -19.77
CA LYS A 180 6.33 25.09 -20.70
C LYS A 180 5.49 26.31 -21.05
N ARG A 181 4.19 26.19 -21.34
CA ARG A 181 3.31 27.34 -21.63
C ARG A 181 3.15 28.26 -20.41
N HIS A 182 2.98 27.69 -19.22
CA HIS A 182 2.89 28.47 -17.98
C HIS A 182 4.17 29.26 -17.70
N LYS A 183 5.34 28.69 -18.01
CA LYS A 183 6.63 29.35 -17.82
C LYS A 183 7.01 30.31 -18.95
N ALA A 184 6.64 29.99 -20.19
CA ALA A 184 7.04 30.70 -21.42
C ALA A 184 6.12 31.85 -21.82
N GLY A 185 5.60 32.61 -20.85
CA GLY A 185 5.43 34.03 -21.12
C GLY A 185 6.81 34.62 -21.37
N ILE A 186 7.20 34.78 -22.65
CA ILE A 186 8.47 35.36 -23.16
C ILE A 186 9.55 34.31 -23.50
N ARG A 187 9.95 34.30 -24.78
CA ARG A 187 11.07 33.59 -25.44
C ARG A 187 10.87 32.10 -25.76
N GLY A 188 10.46 31.89 -27.01
CA GLY A 188 10.76 30.67 -27.74
C GLY A 188 12.27 30.52 -27.95
N SER A 189 12.77 29.32 -27.69
CA SER A 189 14.02 28.84 -28.29
C SER A 189 13.77 27.43 -28.80
N ASP A 190 14.08 27.29 -30.08
CA ASP A 190 13.92 26.13 -30.92
C ASP A 190 15.22 25.33 -30.89
N SER A 191 15.22 24.22 -30.16
CA SER A 191 16.15 23.10 -30.27
C SER A 191 15.45 21.93 -29.57
N LYS A 192 15.65 20.69 -30.04
CA LYS A 192 15.02 19.44 -29.53
C LYS A 192 14.44 19.61 -28.12
N SER A 193 13.13 19.39 -27.96
CA SER A 193 12.45 19.62 -26.70
C SER A 193 13.26 18.97 -25.58
N GLU A 194 13.42 19.71 -24.50
CA GLU A 194 14.16 19.28 -23.30
C GLU A 194 13.77 17.84 -22.88
N LEU A 195 12.49 17.51 -23.04
CA LEU A 195 11.93 16.17 -22.89
C LEU A 195 12.63 15.12 -23.77
N GLU A 196 12.77 15.33 -25.09
CA GLU A 196 13.45 14.39 -25.98
C GLU A 196 14.92 14.18 -25.58
N LYS A 197 15.61 15.24 -25.14
CA LYS A 197 17.00 15.14 -24.65
C LYS A 197 17.08 14.29 -23.38
N TYR A 198 16.10 14.39 -22.50
CA TYR A 198 16.01 13.59 -21.29
C TYR A 198 15.69 12.11 -21.59
N LEU A 199 14.73 11.85 -22.48
CA LEU A 199 14.28 10.50 -22.80
C LEU A 199 15.34 9.68 -23.54
N THR A 200 16.23 10.34 -24.30
CA THR A 200 17.34 9.70 -25.01
C THR A 200 18.62 9.54 -24.19
N LYS A 201 18.66 10.11 -22.97
CA LYS A 201 19.81 10.00 -22.07
C LYS A 201 19.83 8.60 -21.43
N GLU A 202 21.02 8.03 -21.32
CA GLU A 202 21.26 6.76 -20.63
C GLU A 202 20.80 6.83 -19.17
N VAL A 203 20.36 5.67 -18.64
CA VAL A 203 19.94 5.53 -17.24
C VAL A 203 21.12 5.67 -16.29
N GLU A 204 20.88 6.28 -15.12
CA GLU A 204 21.88 6.45 -14.07
C GLU A 204 21.62 5.44 -12.94
N ASN A 205 22.30 4.30 -12.96
CA ASN A 205 21.99 3.15 -12.09
C ASN A 205 22.49 3.29 -10.63
N GLU A 206 23.38 4.23 -10.32
CA GLU A 206 24.05 4.33 -9.00
C GLU A 206 23.50 5.46 -8.11
N ILE A 207 22.39 6.08 -8.48
CA ILE A 207 21.81 7.18 -7.69
C ILE A 207 21.02 6.61 -6.50
N ALA A 208 21.41 7.01 -5.29
CA ALA A 208 20.65 6.76 -4.07
C ALA A 208 19.31 7.51 -4.08
N ASP A 209 18.25 6.92 -3.50
CA ASP A 209 16.89 7.49 -3.51
C ASP A 209 16.82 8.91 -2.93
N SER A 210 17.64 9.22 -1.92
CA SER A 210 17.75 10.55 -1.33
C SER A 210 18.31 11.61 -2.28
N ASN A 211 18.99 11.20 -3.35
CA ASN A 211 19.76 12.06 -4.23
C ASN A 211 19.05 12.37 -5.56
N ILE A 212 17.90 11.75 -5.85
CA ILE A 212 17.16 11.99 -7.11
C ILE A 212 16.78 13.47 -7.25
N LEU A 213 16.19 14.06 -6.21
CA LEU A 213 15.82 15.49 -6.23
C LEU A 213 17.05 16.40 -6.30
N LEU A 214 18.16 16.01 -5.67
CA LEU A 214 19.41 16.76 -5.72
C LEU A 214 20.00 16.76 -7.13
N TRP A 215 19.93 15.62 -7.84
CA TRP A 215 20.38 15.53 -9.22
C TRP A 215 19.59 16.49 -10.12
N TRP A 216 18.26 16.49 -9.99
CA TRP A 216 17.39 17.40 -10.74
C TRP A 216 17.73 18.86 -10.44
N LYS A 217 17.97 19.20 -9.16
CA LYS A 217 18.43 20.54 -8.77
C LYS A 217 19.74 20.94 -9.46
N VAL A 218 20.73 20.05 -9.50
CA VAL A 218 22.05 20.32 -10.14
C VAL A 218 21.92 20.47 -11.66
N ASN A 219 21.04 19.69 -12.30
CA ASN A 219 20.86 19.70 -13.75
C ASN A 219 19.79 20.70 -14.25
N SER A 220 19.21 21.50 -13.35
CA SER A 220 18.21 22.52 -13.69
C SER A 220 18.60 23.47 -14.82
N PRO A 221 19.86 23.95 -14.96
CA PRO A 221 20.24 24.78 -16.10
C PRO A 221 20.11 24.08 -17.46
N ARG A 222 20.22 22.75 -17.49
CA ARG A 222 20.06 21.93 -18.71
C ARG A 222 18.61 21.52 -18.93
N PHE A 223 17.86 21.34 -17.85
CA PHE A 223 16.48 20.86 -17.85
C PHE A 223 15.54 21.78 -17.04
N PRO A 224 15.32 23.04 -17.47
CA PRO A 224 14.57 24.02 -16.68
C PRO A 224 13.07 23.73 -16.58
N ILE A 225 12.45 23.01 -17.51
CA ILE A 225 11.01 22.67 -17.46
C ILE A 225 10.79 21.34 -16.72
N LEU A 226 11.62 20.33 -16.99
CA LEU A 226 11.54 19.01 -16.36
C LEU A 226 11.86 19.06 -14.88
N VAL A 227 12.70 19.99 -14.41
CA VAL A 227 12.91 20.15 -12.96
C VAL A 227 11.63 20.58 -12.27
N GLU A 228 10.86 21.51 -12.83
CA GLU A 228 9.57 21.93 -12.27
C GLU A 228 8.57 20.77 -12.31
N MET A 229 8.47 20.10 -13.46
CA MET A 229 7.63 18.91 -13.60
C MET A 229 8.01 17.81 -12.59
N THR A 230 9.30 17.59 -12.36
CA THR A 230 9.80 16.63 -11.38
C THR A 230 9.45 17.06 -9.97
N GLN A 231 9.61 18.34 -9.63
CA GLN A 231 9.24 18.84 -8.31
C GLN A 231 7.74 18.64 -8.05
N ASP A 232 6.89 18.92 -9.02
CA ASP A 232 5.45 18.76 -8.88
C ASP A 232 5.02 17.28 -8.79
N VAL A 233 5.63 16.42 -9.61
CA VAL A 233 5.27 14.99 -9.68
C VAL A 233 5.86 14.20 -8.51
N LEU A 234 7.16 14.38 -8.23
CA LEU A 234 7.89 13.56 -7.26
C LEU A 234 7.62 13.99 -5.81
N SER A 235 7.20 15.24 -5.57
CA SER A 235 6.88 15.69 -4.19
C SER A 235 5.57 15.13 -3.66
N ILE A 236 4.75 14.46 -4.48
CA ILE A 236 3.49 13.87 -4.06
C ILE A 236 3.77 12.57 -3.27
N PRO A 237 3.47 12.51 -1.96
CA PRO A 237 3.56 11.26 -1.22
C PRO A 237 2.49 10.30 -1.73
N ILE A 238 2.85 9.04 -1.88
CA ILE A 238 1.93 8.03 -2.41
C ILE A 238 0.98 7.48 -1.32
N SER A 239 1.36 7.64 -0.05
CA SER A 239 0.64 7.10 1.10
C SER A 239 0.36 8.20 2.13
N SER A 240 -0.85 8.19 2.70
CA SER A 240 -1.20 9.00 3.87
C SER A 240 -0.66 8.42 5.19
N VAL A 241 -0.10 7.21 5.16
CA VAL A 241 0.38 6.53 6.38
C VAL A 241 1.54 7.28 7.03
N ALA A 242 2.43 7.90 6.25
CA ALA A 242 3.53 8.69 6.80
C ALA A 242 3.06 9.83 7.73
N PRO A 243 2.11 10.71 7.31
CA PRO A 243 1.53 11.68 8.23
C PRO A 243 0.72 11.02 9.36
N GLU A 244 -0.03 9.95 9.11
CA GLU A 244 -0.79 9.24 10.15
C GLU A 244 0.12 8.66 11.26
N CYS A 245 1.30 8.12 10.93
CA CYS A 245 2.28 7.67 11.92
C CYS A 245 2.84 8.83 12.76
N ALA A 246 3.07 10.00 12.16
CA ALA A 246 3.48 11.20 12.87
C ALA A 246 2.40 11.66 13.86
N PHE A 247 1.13 11.65 13.44
CA PHE A 247 0.00 11.98 14.31
C PHE A 247 -0.27 10.94 15.39
N SER A 248 -0.08 9.64 15.10
CA SER A 248 -0.22 8.55 16.08
C SER A 248 0.86 8.63 17.16
N THR A 249 2.10 8.92 16.79
CA THR A 249 3.19 9.17 17.75
C THR A 249 2.92 10.42 18.58
N GLY A 250 2.40 11.49 17.96
CA GLY A 250 1.96 12.71 18.66
C GLY A 250 0.80 12.46 19.63
N GLY A 251 -0.11 11.54 19.31
CA GLY A 251 -1.20 11.12 20.21
C GLY A 251 -0.70 10.43 21.48
N HIS A 252 0.37 9.63 21.40
CA HIS A 252 1.00 9.01 22.57
C HIS A 252 1.72 10.03 23.47
N ILE A 253 2.23 11.13 22.91
CA ILE A 253 2.84 12.23 23.68
C ILE A 253 1.75 13.10 24.35
N LEU A 254 0.55 13.15 23.77
CA LEU A 254 -0.59 13.93 24.29
C LEU A 254 -1.50 13.15 25.27
N ASP A 255 -1.43 11.81 25.30
CA ASP A 255 -2.31 10.96 26.14
C ASP A 255 -1.56 10.08 27.16
N SER A 256 -0.48 10.57 27.76
CA SER A 256 0.20 9.85 28.85
C SER A 256 -0.64 9.70 30.14
N PHE A 257 -1.90 10.17 30.16
CA PHE A 257 -2.75 10.23 31.36
C PHE A 257 -4.00 9.34 31.37
N ARG A 258 -4.31 8.54 30.33
CA ARG A 258 -5.58 7.77 30.31
C ARG A 258 -5.57 6.30 29.90
N SER A 259 -4.49 5.53 30.12
CA SER A 259 -4.57 4.08 29.85
C SER A 259 -3.89 3.20 30.89
N SER A 260 -4.58 2.92 31.99
CA SER A 260 -4.42 1.65 32.72
C SER A 260 -5.78 1.22 33.27
N LEU A 261 -6.32 0.11 32.75
CA LEU A 261 -7.43 -0.61 33.37
C LEU A 261 -6.82 -1.75 34.20
N THR A 262 -6.92 -1.66 35.53
CA THR A 262 -6.62 -2.79 36.41
C THR A 262 -7.59 -3.95 36.17
N PRO A 263 -7.12 -5.20 36.16
CA PRO A 263 -7.98 -6.37 35.94
C PRO A 263 -8.81 -6.67 37.19
N LYS A 264 -10.13 -6.52 37.11
CA LYS A 264 -11.04 -7.13 38.11
C LYS A 264 -11.34 -8.57 37.69
N ILE A 265 -10.65 -9.49 38.37
CA ILE A 265 -10.93 -10.92 38.37
C ILE A 265 -12.24 -11.16 39.14
N GLY A 266 -13.11 -12.00 38.57
CA GLY A 266 -14.38 -12.39 39.19
C GLY A 266 -14.20 -13.17 40.49
N GLY A 267 -15.11 -12.92 41.44
CA GLY A 267 -15.14 -13.61 42.72
C GLY A 267 -16.26 -13.08 43.61
N SER A 268 -17.51 -13.36 43.25
CA SER A 268 -18.63 -13.24 44.20
C SER A 268 -18.63 -14.47 45.10
N SER A 269 -17.77 -14.46 46.13
CA SER A 269 -17.91 -15.34 47.30
C SER A 269 -18.51 -14.52 48.44
N SER A 270 -19.75 -14.83 48.77
CA SER A 270 -20.48 -14.38 49.95
C SER A 270 -19.80 -14.82 51.25
N VAL A 271 -19.46 -13.89 52.14
CA VAL A 271 -19.27 -14.12 53.60
C VAL A 271 -19.81 -12.89 54.35
N PRO A 272 -20.48 -13.05 55.50
CA PRO A 272 -21.51 -12.12 55.97
C PRO A 272 -21.01 -11.05 56.94
N SER A 273 -21.86 -10.03 57.08
CA SER A 273 -21.85 -8.92 58.02
C SER A 273 -21.40 -9.28 59.45
N ARG A 274 -20.43 -8.54 59.98
CA ARG A 274 -20.34 -8.22 61.41
C ARG A 274 -20.22 -6.72 61.60
N LEU A 275 -21.20 -6.18 62.31
CA LEU A 275 -21.26 -4.84 62.87
C LEU A 275 -20.12 -4.65 63.88
N ALA A 276 -19.60 -3.42 63.92
CA ALA A 276 -18.77 -2.93 65.00
C ALA A 276 -19.64 -2.56 66.22
N SER A 277 -18.97 -2.51 67.38
CA SER A 277 -19.19 -1.69 68.57
C SER A 277 -19.69 -2.41 69.84
N GLU A 278 -18.80 -2.34 70.84
CA GLU A 278 -18.87 -2.72 72.27
C GLU A 278 -18.71 -4.20 72.64
#